data_AF-A0A0R3WTW1-F1
#
_entry.id   AF-A0A0R3WTW1-F1
#
_cell.length_a   1.000
_cell.length_b   1.000
_cell.length_c   1.000
_cell.angle_alpha   90.00
_cell.angle_beta   90.00
_cell.angle_gamma   90.00
#
_symmetry.space_group_name_H-M   'P 1'
#
loop_
_entity.id
_entity.type
_entity.pdbx_description
1 polymer ?
#
loop_
_entity_poly.entity_id
_entity_poly.type
_entity_poly.pdbx_seq_one_letter_code
_entity_poly.pdbx_strand_id
1 'polypeptide(L)'
;MHVLASPAPDGVVLRLMQPLDYEMVSAFDFEVVVQDHGTPRLASTATVSVQVLNTNDQPPVIRFFNKGNLLNFDYASLEREEDTDIQSPKVICHVHVYDQDTSLDEVLCEITSPQRLFDLREVRSENTIQRRKVYELISLAPLDRERAPSYLVNVRCVDGRTATRLIGQSQIRILLKDANDNPPVFDKTQFFGTVVENEANAIVDFRDSFMHYGHTSRQFMSTSHIHANDADAGPNAAINYSLAPWRREEEDGETNSTVGEKKEEEEEEDYEYFHIDRITGQVKTRVALDYETKSSYYLLVIATDQPLNASQALSSTAKLIITVSCRFLRQFASIL
;
A
#
# COMPACT_ATOMS: atom_id res chain seq x y z
N MET A 1 -47.06 27.07 7.47
CA MET A 1 -47.49 27.92 6.34
C MET A 1 -46.44 29.01 6.22
N HIS A 2 -45.61 28.99 5.17
CA HIS A 2 -44.42 29.86 5.07
C HIS A 2 -44.76 31.30 4.65
N VAL A 3 -45.86 31.47 3.92
CA VAL A 3 -46.37 32.77 3.45
C VAL A 3 -47.78 32.95 3.97
N LEU A 4 -48.07 34.12 4.54
CA LEU A 4 -49.40 34.53 4.99
C LEU A 4 -49.94 35.60 4.04
N ALA A 5 -51.11 35.35 3.46
CA ALA A 5 -51.89 36.36 2.75
C ALA A 5 -52.81 37.09 3.74
N SER A 6 -52.77 38.42 3.77
CA SER A 6 -53.61 39.24 4.65
C SER A 6 -54.28 40.37 3.87
N PRO A 7 -55.58 40.65 4.11
CA PRO A 7 -56.26 41.79 3.48
C PRO A 7 -55.64 43.13 3.88
N ALA A 8 -55.58 44.08 2.95
CA ALA A 8 -55.15 45.45 3.14
C ALA A 8 -56.16 46.41 2.47
N PRO A 9 -56.18 47.71 2.85
CA PRO A 9 -57.15 48.68 2.31
C PRO A 9 -57.21 48.75 0.77
N ASP A 10 -56.07 48.52 0.11
CA ASP A 10 -55.95 48.57 -1.36
C ASP A 10 -55.70 47.19 -2.01
N GLY A 11 -55.87 46.07 -1.27
CA GLY A 11 -55.68 44.73 -1.85
C GLY A 11 -55.29 43.64 -0.84
N VAL A 12 -54.30 42.82 -1.20
CA VAL A 12 -53.77 41.73 -0.36
C VAL A 12 -52.27 41.92 -0.19
N VAL A 13 -51.77 41.79 1.04
CA VAL A 13 -50.35 41.80 1.37
C VAL A 13 -49.91 40.37 1.71
N LEU A 14 -48.89 39.90 1.01
CA LEU A 14 -48.20 38.64 1.30
C LEU A 14 -47.04 38.91 2.26
N ARG A 15 -46.98 38.18 3.38
CA ARG A 15 -45.89 38.28 4.37
C ARG A 15 -45.23 36.93 4.56
N LEU A 16 -43.91 36.92 4.66
CA LEU A 16 -43.16 35.74 5.06
C LEU A 16 -43.32 35.51 6.56
N MET A 17 -43.77 34.33 6.93
CA MET A 17 -43.89 33.88 8.33
C MET A 17 -42.68 33.05 8.77
N GLN A 18 -42.02 32.41 7.81
CA GLN A 18 -40.81 31.62 7.99
C GLN A 18 -39.91 31.83 6.76
N PRO A 19 -38.59 31.58 6.86
CA PRO A 19 -37.71 31.52 5.70
C PRO A 19 -38.26 30.56 4.64
N LEU A 20 -38.00 30.89 3.37
CA LEU A 20 -38.28 30.02 2.23
C LEU A 20 -37.03 29.20 1.93
N ASP A 21 -37.25 27.97 1.50
CA ASP A 21 -36.22 27.00 1.11
C ASP A 21 -36.62 26.48 -0.26
N TYR A 22 -35.79 26.75 -1.28
CA TYR A 22 -36.10 26.45 -2.67
C TYR A 22 -36.19 24.94 -2.91
N GLU A 23 -35.30 24.19 -2.26
CA GLU A 23 -35.18 22.73 -2.29
C GLU A 23 -36.42 22.07 -1.67
N MET A 24 -37.09 22.76 -0.75
CA MET A 24 -38.34 22.29 -0.16
C MET A 24 -39.57 22.68 -1.00
N VAL A 25 -39.70 23.97 -1.36
CA VAL A 25 -40.84 24.49 -2.14
C VAL A 25 -40.38 25.66 -3.02
N SER A 26 -40.42 25.48 -4.36
CA SER A 26 -39.93 26.48 -5.32
C SER A 26 -40.98 27.49 -5.81
N ALA A 27 -42.27 27.27 -5.53
CA ALA A 27 -43.34 28.21 -5.89
C ALA A 27 -44.57 28.09 -4.99
N PHE A 28 -45.30 29.20 -4.85
CA PHE A 28 -46.57 29.27 -4.13
C PHE A 28 -47.63 29.94 -4.99
N ASP A 29 -48.80 29.32 -5.10
CA ASP A 29 -49.95 29.91 -5.79
C ASP A 29 -51.02 30.31 -4.77
N PHE A 30 -51.45 31.57 -4.82
CA PHE A 30 -52.49 32.12 -3.97
C PHE A 30 -53.71 32.50 -4.82
N GLU A 31 -54.88 31.99 -4.43
CA GLU A 31 -56.14 32.43 -5.02
C GLU A 31 -56.67 33.66 -4.26
N VAL A 32 -56.76 34.79 -4.96
CA VAL A 32 -57.27 36.05 -4.41
C VAL A 32 -58.68 36.27 -4.93
N VAL A 33 -59.65 36.30 -4.01
CA VAL A 33 -61.05 36.56 -4.31
C VAL A 33 -61.43 37.97 -3.89
N VAL A 34 -61.93 38.76 -4.82
CA VAL A 34 -62.52 40.09 -4.55
C VAL A 34 -64.03 39.99 -4.64
N GLN A 35 -64.74 40.56 -3.66
CA GLN A 35 -66.19 40.53 -3.59
C GLN A 35 -66.73 41.95 -3.40
N ASP A 36 -67.76 42.32 -4.15
CA ASP A 36 -68.45 43.59 -3.93
C ASP A 36 -69.39 43.55 -2.72
N HIS A 37 -69.89 44.72 -2.32
CA HIS A 37 -70.86 44.86 -1.23
C HIS A 37 -72.32 44.90 -1.72
N GLY A 38 -72.58 44.46 -2.96
CA GLY A 38 -73.91 44.52 -3.59
C GLY A 38 -74.93 43.54 -3.01
N THR A 39 -76.17 43.61 -3.48
CA THR A 39 -77.21 42.61 -3.19
C THR A 39 -77.95 42.25 -4.50
N PRO A 40 -77.64 41.11 -5.14
CA PRO A 40 -76.70 40.07 -4.72
C PRO A 40 -75.23 40.53 -4.83
N ARG A 41 -74.34 39.89 -4.06
CA ARG A 41 -72.91 40.14 -4.15
C ARG A 41 -72.31 39.41 -5.35
N LEU A 42 -71.42 40.09 -6.08
CA LEU A 42 -70.63 39.49 -7.13
C LEU A 42 -69.17 39.33 -6.68
N ALA A 43 -68.49 38.30 -7.17
CA ALA A 43 -67.10 38.04 -6.87
C ALA A 43 -66.29 37.76 -8.15
N SER A 44 -65.01 38.08 -8.11
CA SER A 44 -64.02 37.74 -9.13
C SER A 44 -62.80 37.14 -8.44
N THR A 45 -62.11 36.25 -9.15
CA THR A 45 -60.96 35.51 -8.65
C THR A 45 -59.75 35.76 -9.56
N ALA A 46 -58.58 35.92 -8.96
CA ALA A 46 -57.29 35.93 -9.65
C ALA A 46 -56.27 35.04 -8.92
N THR A 47 -55.33 34.45 -9.65
CA THR A 47 -54.21 33.68 -9.08
C THR A 47 -52.95 34.53 -9.02
N VAL A 48 -52.27 34.54 -7.87
CA VAL A 48 -50.97 35.16 -7.67
C VAL A 48 -49.94 34.05 -7.47
N SER A 49 -49.01 33.91 -8.42
CA SER A 49 -47.91 32.95 -8.34
C SER A 49 -46.64 33.64 -7.85
N VAL A 50 -46.05 33.13 -6.77
CA VAL A 50 -44.79 33.59 -6.19
C VAL A 50 -43.73 32.52 -6.46
N GLN A 51 -42.70 32.88 -7.23
CA GLN A 51 -41.54 32.01 -7.45
C GLN A 51 -40.44 32.28 -6.42
N VAL A 52 -39.88 31.21 -5.86
CA VAL A 52 -38.70 31.28 -4.99
C VAL A 52 -37.47 31.24 -5.88
N LEU A 53 -36.53 32.17 -5.65
CA LEU A 53 -35.27 32.18 -6.37
C LEU A 53 -34.31 31.22 -5.68
N ASN A 54 -33.73 30.30 -6.46
CA ASN A 54 -32.70 29.41 -5.92
C ASN A 54 -31.44 30.20 -5.56
N THR A 55 -30.85 29.87 -4.41
CA THR A 55 -29.57 30.40 -3.94
C THR A 55 -28.69 29.23 -3.55
N ASN A 56 -27.39 29.34 -3.84
CA ASN A 56 -26.44 28.33 -3.45
C ASN A 56 -26.29 28.29 -1.91
N ASP A 57 -26.93 27.29 -1.30
CA ASP A 57 -26.95 27.04 0.14
C ASP A 57 -26.70 25.57 0.53
N GLN A 58 -26.53 24.68 -0.47
CA GLN A 58 -26.15 23.28 -0.33
C GLN A 58 -24.71 23.03 -0.83
N PRO A 59 -23.78 22.60 0.03
CA PRO A 59 -22.42 22.30 -0.42
C PRO A 59 -22.35 21.05 -1.30
N PRO A 60 -21.29 20.90 -2.13
CA PRO A 60 -21.09 19.70 -2.94
C PRO A 60 -20.89 18.48 -2.06
N VAL A 61 -21.60 17.39 -2.38
CA VAL A 61 -21.50 16.11 -1.66
C VAL A 61 -20.60 15.16 -2.42
N ILE A 62 -19.52 14.71 -1.77
CA ILE A 62 -18.51 13.80 -2.34
C ILE A 62 -18.76 12.37 -1.84
N ARG A 63 -18.75 11.39 -2.75
CA ARG A 63 -18.90 9.96 -2.43
C ARG A 63 -17.90 9.10 -3.19
N PHE A 64 -17.30 8.13 -2.53
CA PHE A 64 -16.31 7.22 -3.12
C PHE A 64 -16.94 5.88 -3.50
N PHE A 65 -16.59 5.34 -4.66
CA PHE A 65 -17.10 4.08 -5.19
C PHE A 65 -15.94 3.17 -5.63
N ASN A 66 -15.84 1.98 -5.05
CA ASN A 66 -14.88 0.97 -5.49
C ASN A 66 -15.61 -0.12 -6.29
N LYS A 67 -15.22 -0.32 -7.56
CA LYS A 67 -15.83 -1.32 -8.46
C LYS A 67 -17.37 -1.25 -8.47
N GLY A 68 -17.93 -0.03 -8.46
CA GLY A 68 -19.38 0.23 -8.45
C GLY A 68 -20.05 0.22 -7.07
N ASN A 69 -19.36 -0.22 -6.01
CA ASN A 69 -19.91 -0.24 -4.66
C ASN A 69 -19.57 1.05 -3.90
N LEU A 70 -20.58 1.66 -3.28
CA LEU A 70 -20.41 2.83 -2.44
C LEU A 70 -19.58 2.45 -1.20
N LEU A 71 -18.49 3.17 -0.97
CA LEU A 71 -17.74 3.09 0.28
C LEU A 71 -18.49 3.83 1.39
N ASN A 72 -18.18 3.50 2.64
CA ASN A 72 -18.83 4.12 3.81
C ASN A 72 -18.80 5.66 3.70
N PHE A 73 -19.95 6.28 3.96
CA PHE A 73 -20.17 7.72 3.81
C PHE A 73 -19.36 8.54 4.83
N ASP A 74 -19.34 8.10 6.09
CA ASP A 74 -18.68 8.81 7.18
C ASP A 74 -17.18 8.54 7.21
N TYR A 75 -16.76 7.33 6.80
CA TYR A 75 -15.37 6.90 6.87
C TYR A 75 -15.00 6.00 5.68
N ALA A 76 -14.80 6.61 4.51
CA ALA A 76 -14.42 5.87 3.31
C ALA A 76 -13.04 5.21 3.50
N SER A 77 -13.01 3.89 3.36
CA SER A 77 -11.81 3.07 3.48
C SER A 77 -11.76 2.07 2.34
N LEU A 78 -10.58 1.91 1.75
CA LEU A 78 -10.34 1.01 0.62
C LEU A 78 -9.09 0.20 0.88
N GLU A 79 -9.22 -1.12 0.84
CA GLU A 79 -8.09 -2.04 0.82
C GLU A 79 -7.76 -2.44 -0.62
N ARG A 80 -6.47 -2.44 -0.97
CA ARG A 80 -5.96 -2.85 -2.27
C ARG A 80 -4.56 -3.44 -2.11
N GLU A 81 -4.20 -4.40 -2.96
CA GLU A 81 -2.79 -4.82 -3.11
C GLU A 81 -1.93 -3.62 -3.55
N GLU A 82 -0.68 -3.61 -3.12
CA GLU A 82 0.32 -2.68 -3.63
C GLU A 82 0.69 -2.92 -5.09
N ASP A 83 1.47 -2.00 -5.66
CA ASP A 83 1.88 -2.04 -7.06
C ASP A 83 3.24 -2.73 -7.22
N THR A 84 3.25 -3.96 -7.74
CA THR A 84 4.48 -4.71 -8.05
C THR A 84 5.10 -4.34 -9.40
N ASP A 85 4.49 -3.40 -10.13
CA ASP A 85 4.93 -2.92 -11.43
C ASP A 85 5.06 -1.40 -11.44
N ILE A 86 5.82 -0.88 -12.41
CA ILE A 86 6.14 0.55 -12.52
C ILE A 86 5.04 1.32 -13.31
N GLN A 87 3.93 0.66 -13.68
CA GLN A 87 2.89 1.27 -14.51
C GLN A 87 2.09 2.31 -13.73
N SER A 88 1.95 3.49 -14.34
CA SER A 88 1.14 4.60 -13.84
C SER A 88 0.62 5.43 -15.02
N PRO A 89 -0.53 6.11 -14.90
CA PRO A 89 -1.39 6.17 -13.71
C PRO A 89 -2.31 4.94 -13.55
N LYS A 90 -2.65 4.59 -12.31
CA LYS A 90 -3.59 3.50 -11.98
C LYS A 90 -4.85 4.04 -11.31
N VAL A 91 -6.01 3.52 -11.68
CA VAL A 91 -7.30 3.92 -11.09
C VAL A 91 -7.46 3.26 -9.72
N ILE A 92 -7.69 4.07 -8.70
CA ILE A 92 -7.93 3.65 -7.32
C ILE A 92 -9.42 3.34 -7.13
N CYS A 93 -10.27 4.32 -7.39
CA CYS A 93 -11.72 4.25 -7.25
C CYS A 93 -12.38 5.39 -8.02
N HIS A 94 -13.70 5.38 -8.10
CA HIS A 94 -14.46 6.51 -8.63
C HIS A 94 -14.88 7.46 -7.52
N VAL A 95 -14.88 8.76 -7.81
CA VAL A 95 -15.37 9.82 -6.95
C VAL A 95 -16.58 10.44 -7.63
N HIS A 96 -17.74 10.36 -6.99
CA HIS A 96 -18.97 10.98 -7.47
C HIS A 96 -19.26 12.22 -6.65
N VAL A 97 -19.52 13.32 -7.34
CA VAL A 97 -19.83 14.62 -6.74
C VAL A 97 -21.24 15.02 -7.16
N TYR A 98 -22.04 15.39 -6.16
CA TYR A 98 -23.43 15.78 -6.31
C TYR A 98 -23.59 17.20 -5.77
N ASP A 99 -24.46 17.97 -6.41
CA ASP A 99 -24.81 19.31 -5.99
C ASP A 99 -26.29 19.52 -6.33
N GLN A 100 -27.04 20.17 -5.44
CA GLN A 100 -28.49 20.32 -5.58
C GLN A 100 -28.89 21.64 -6.22
N ASP A 101 -28.09 22.69 -6.01
CA ASP A 101 -28.45 24.06 -6.38
C ASP A 101 -27.51 24.66 -7.43
N THR A 102 -26.31 24.10 -7.58
CA THR A 102 -25.27 24.59 -8.49
C THR A 102 -25.08 23.63 -9.66
N SER A 103 -24.87 24.20 -10.85
CA SER A 103 -24.50 23.42 -12.03
C SER A 103 -23.18 22.68 -11.79
N LEU A 104 -23.15 21.38 -12.07
CA LEU A 104 -21.97 20.53 -11.87
C LEU A 104 -20.76 20.97 -12.70
N ASP A 105 -20.96 21.69 -13.81
CA ASP A 105 -19.87 22.27 -14.59
C ASP A 105 -19.13 23.38 -13.84
N GLU A 106 -19.81 24.04 -12.90
CA GLU A 106 -19.24 25.08 -12.04
C GLU A 106 -18.60 24.53 -10.76
N VAL A 107 -18.84 23.24 -10.45
CA VAL A 107 -18.22 22.58 -9.30
C VAL A 107 -16.78 22.17 -9.64
N LEU A 108 -15.81 22.78 -8.95
CA LEU A 108 -14.38 22.49 -9.10
C LEU A 108 -13.92 21.59 -7.96
N CYS A 109 -13.30 20.46 -8.30
CA CYS A 109 -12.75 19.52 -7.32
C CYS A 109 -11.24 19.38 -7.44
N GLU A 110 -10.57 19.27 -6.31
CA GLU A 110 -9.11 19.13 -6.21
C GLU A 110 -8.72 18.19 -5.06
N ILE A 111 -7.51 17.65 -5.14
CA ILE A 111 -6.88 16.92 -4.05
C ILE A 111 -6.09 17.91 -3.19
N THR A 112 -6.34 17.88 -1.88
CA THR A 112 -5.72 18.78 -0.90
C THR A 112 -4.76 18.08 0.06
N SER A 113 -4.62 16.74 -0.05
CA SER A 113 -3.63 16.01 0.73
C SER A 113 -2.20 16.42 0.35
N PRO A 114 -1.25 16.47 1.29
CA PRO A 114 0.11 16.96 1.04
C PRO A 114 0.91 16.08 0.07
N GLN A 115 0.54 14.80 -0.02
CA GLN A 115 1.19 13.82 -0.89
C GLN A 115 0.72 14.05 -2.33
N ARG A 116 1.63 14.47 -3.22
CA ARG A 116 1.37 14.71 -4.65
C ARG A 116 1.38 13.42 -5.49
N LEU A 117 0.90 12.32 -4.90
CA LEU A 117 0.88 11.00 -5.52
C LEU A 117 -0.46 10.68 -6.17
N PHE A 118 -1.47 11.51 -5.95
CA PHE A 118 -2.83 11.27 -6.40
C PHE A 118 -3.34 12.44 -7.23
N ASP A 119 -4.24 12.16 -8.15
CA ASP A 119 -4.96 13.17 -8.92
C ASP A 119 -6.41 12.74 -9.22
N LEU A 120 -7.25 13.70 -9.62
CA LEU A 120 -8.62 13.46 -10.05
C LEU A 120 -8.73 13.63 -11.56
N ARG A 121 -9.01 12.53 -12.26
CA ARG A 121 -9.28 12.56 -13.70
C ARG A 121 -10.78 12.57 -13.94
N GLU A 122 -11.31 13.67 -14.47
CA GLU A 122 -12.74 13.78 -14.78
C GLU A 122 -13.13 12.79 -15.89
N VAL A 123 -14.19 12.03 -15.66
CA VAL A 123 -14.77 11.10 -16.65
C VAL A 123 -16.03 11.75 -17.22
N ARG A 124 -15.93 12.29 -18.44
CA ARG A 124 -17.05 12.91 -19.14
C ARG A 124 -17.84 11.85 -19.90
N SER A 125 -19.16 11.84 -19.71
CA SER A 125 -20.08 11.08 -20.55
C SER A 125 -20.77 12.04 -21.51
N GLU A 126 -20.41 11.96 -22.78
CA GLU A 126 -21.12 12.67 -23.84
C GLU A 126 -22.53 12.05 -23.96
N ASN A 127 -23.58 12.88 -23.91
CA ASN A 127 -24.99 12.53 -24.13
C ASN A 127 -25.84 12.04 -22.94
N THR A 128 -25.48 12.34 -21.69
CA THR A 128 -26.40 12.16 -20.56
C THR A 128 -26.58 13.44 -19.75
N ILE A 129 -27.80 13.67 -19.24
CA ILE A 129 -28.05 14.68 -18.21
C ILE A 129 -27.17 14.29 -17.02
N GLN A 130 -26.09 15.03 -16.77
CA GLN A 130 -25.19 14.75 -15.67
C GLN A 130 -25.93 15.03 -14.36
N ARG A 131 -26.40 13.98 -13.71
CA ARG A 131 -26.95 14.06 -12.34
C ARG A 131 -25.85 14.10 -11.26
N ARG A 132 -24.60 13.91 -11.69
CA ARG A 132 -23.40 13.89 -10.86
C ARG A 132 -22.18 14.11 -11.74
N LYS A 133 -21.14 14.68 -11.15
CA LYS A 133 -19.81 14.73 -11.74
C LYS A 133 -19.03 13.49 -11.31
N VAL A 134 -18.34 12.85 -12.23
CA VAL A 134 -17.60 11.61 -11.97
C VAL A 134 -16.12 11.84 -12.24
N TYR A 135 -15.30 11.46 -11.28
CA TYR A 135 -13.85 11.42 -11.42
C TYR A 135 -13.35 10.01 -11.17
N GLU A 136 -12.24 9.66 -11.80
CA GLU A 136 -11.35 8.60 -11.34
C GLU A 136 -10.33 9.22 -10.39
N LEU A 137 -10.26 8.71 -9.17
CA LEU A 137 -9.11 8.93 -8.31
C LEU A 137 -7.98 8.05 -8.83
N ILE A 138 -6.89 8.66 -9.29
CA ILE A 138 -5.75 7.96 -9.87
C ILE A 138 -4.49 8.14 -9.01
N SER A 139 -3.63 7.13 -8.99
CA SER A 139 -2.25 7.28 -8.52
C SER A 139 -1.34 7.66 -9.68
N LEU A 140 -0.48 8.65 -9.46
CA LEU A 140 0.51 9.16 -10.43
C LEU A 140 1.86 8.42 -10.34
N ALA A 141 2.05 7.62 -9.30
CA ALA A 141 3.22 6.78 -9.11
C ALA A 141 2.77 5.44 -8.49
N PRO A 142 3.59 4.38 -8.62
CA PRO A 142 3.35 3.11 -7.93
C PRO A 142 3.19 3.33 -6.43
N LEU A 143 2.18 2.68 -5.86
CA LEU A 143 1.95 2.66 -4.42
C LEU A 143 2.62 1.42 -3.85
N ASP A 144 3.62 1.67 -3.01
CA ASP A 144 4.50 0.69 -2.40
C ASP A 144 4.32 0.74 -0.88
N ARG A 145 4.09 -0.42 -0.26
CA ARG A 145 3.71 -0.58 1.14
C ARG A 145 4.92 -0.42 2.04
N GLU A 146 6.08 -0.91 1.62
CA GLU A 146 7.37 -0.79 2.30
C GLU A 146 7.73 0.69 2.47
N ARG A 147 7.42 1.52 1.48
CA ARG A 147 7.53 2.98 1.59
C ARG A 147 6.43 3.59 2.44
N ALA A 148 5.17 3.24 2.22
CA ALA A 148 4.06 3.72 3.03
C ALA A 148 2.85 2.77 3.01
N PRO A 149 2.45 2.18 4.16
CA PRO A 149 1.41 1.15 4.20
C PRO A 149 -0.02 1.71 4.05
N SER A 150 -0.21 3.02 4.17
CA SER A 150 -1.52 3.64 3.95
C SER A 150 -1.40 5.10 3.56
N TYR A 151 -2.40 5.56 2.80
CA TYR A 151 -2.52 6.93 2.31
C TYR A 151 -3.87 7.50 2.73
N LEU A 152 -3.88 8.79 3.12
CA LEU A 152 -5.12 9.52 3.40
C LEU A 152 -5.27 10.62 2.35
N VAL A 153 -6.23 10.45 1.45
CA VAL A 153 -6.46 11.37 0.33
C VAL A 153 -7.66 12.25 0.66
N ASN A 154 -7.44 13.57 0.66
CA ASN A 154 -8.47 14.57 0.95
C ASN A 154 -8.95 15.19 -0.35
N VAL A 155 -10.24 15.00 -0.66
CA VAL A 155 -10.90 15.61 -1.81
C VAL A 155 -11.69 16.82 -1.33
N ARG A 156 -11.50 17.94 -2.02
CA ARG A 156 -12.19 19.20 -1.78
C ARG A 156 -12.91 19.60 -3.06
N CYS A 157 -14.20 19.87 -2.96
CA CYS A 157 -15.00 20.42 -4.05
C CYS A 157 -15.58 21.77 -3.63
N VAL A 158 -15.63 22.71 -4.56
CA VAL A 158 -16.14 24.07 -4.37
C VAL A 158 -17.16 24.34 -5.46
N ASP A 159 -18.37 24.75 -5.08
CA ASP A 159 -19.40 25.15 -6.02
C ASP A 159 -19.22 26.62 -6.45
N GLY A 160 -19.55 26.90 -7.72
CA GLY A 160 -19.67 28.26 -8.23
C GLY A 160 -18.38 29.08 -8.32
N ARG A 161 -18.52 30.28 -8.89
CA ARG A 161 -17.47 31.31 -9.02
C ARG A 161 -17.79 32.59 -8.23
N THR A 162 -18.81 32.54 -7.38
CA THR A 162 -19.41 33.70 -6.70
C THR A 162 -18.91 33.85 -5.25
N ALA A 163 -19.36 34.93 -4.59
CA ALA A 163 -19.06 35.20 -3.19
C ALA A 163 -19.75 34.23 -2.20
N THR A 164 -20.78 33.50 -2.63
CA THR A 164 -21.58 32.56 -1.83
C THR A 164 -21.11 31.11 -1.94
N ARG A 165 -19.92 30.87 -2.51
CA ARG A 165 -19.40 29.51 -2.69
C ARG A 165 -19.37 28.72 -1.38
N LEU A 166 -19.85 27.49 -1.42
CA LEU A 166 -19.73 26.50 -0.38
C LEU A 166 -18.70 25.45 -0.77
N ILE A 167 -18.29 24.68 0.24
CA ILE A 167 -17.17 23.75 0.14
C ILE A 167 -17.62 22.41 0.69
N GLY A 168 -17.53 21.40 -0.16
CA GLY A 168 -17.61 20.00 0.20
C GLY A 168 -16.23 19.43 0.44
N GLN A 169 -16.02 18.71 1.53
CA GLN A 169 -14.79 17.98 1.77
C GLN A 169 -15.09 16.56 2.23
N SER A 170 -14.33 15.61 1.69
CA SER A 170 -14.38 14.22 2.12
C SER A 170 -13.00 13.58 1.95
N GLN A 171 -12.74 12.52 2.71
CA GLN A 171 -11.45 11.85 2.72
C GLN A 171 -11.64 10.35 2.52
N ILE A 172 -10.66 9.72 1.88
CA ILE A 172 -10.58 8.27 1.73
C ILE A 172 -9.24 7.77 2.28
N ARG A 173 -9.32 6.74 3.13
CA ARG A 173 -8.15 5.99 3.59
C ARG A 173 -7.89 4.82 2.66
N ILE A 174 -6.73 4.80 2.02
CA ILE A 174 -6.25 3.70 1.19
C ILE A 174 -5.30 2.88 2.04
N LEU A 175 -5.61 1.62 2.30
CA LEU A 175 -4.74 0.67 2.98
C LEU A 175 -4.15 -0.28 1.94
N LEU A 176 -2.82 -0.38 1.92
CA LEU A 176 -2.13 -1.33 1.06
C LEU A 176 -2.03 -2.69 1.73
N LYS A 177 -2.32 -3.73 0.96
CA LYS A 177 -2.02 -5.12 1.27
C LYS A 177 -0.65 -5.45 0.67
N ASP A 178 0.04 -6.27 1.44
CA ASP A 178 1.40 -6.72 1.19
C ASP A 178 1.45 -7.71 0.03
N ALA A 179 2.27 -7.38 -0.97
CA ALA A 179 2.65 -8.28 -2.04
C ALA A 179 4.04 -8.87 -1.76
N ASN A 180 4.29 -10.08 -2.25
CA ASN A 180 5.60 -10.73 -2.11
C ASN A 180 6.53 -10.26 -3.24
N ASP A 181 7.10 -9.07 -3.14
CA ASP A 181 7.94 -8.46 -4.18
C ASP A 181 9.36 -8.11 -3.72
N ASN A 182 9.68 -8.29 -2.43
CA ASN A 182 11.04 -8.20 -1.93
C ASN A 182 11.56 -9.60 -1.57
N PRO A 183 12.65 -10.08 -2.20
CA PRO A 183 13.28 -11.32 -1.75
C PRO A 183 13.96 -11.11 -0.39
N PRO A 184 14.13 -12.18 0.41
CA PRO A 184 15.01 -12.14 1.58
C PRO A 184 16.41 -11.67 1.17
N VAL A 185 17.09 -10.86 1.98
CA VAL A 185 18.43 -10.33 1.69
C VAL A 185 19.40 -10.64 2.83
N PHE A 186 20.50 -11.32 2.52
CA PHE A 186 21.61 -11.49 3.46
C PHE A 186 22.43 -10.21 3.61
N ASP A 187 22.92 -9.93 4.83
CA ASP A 187 23.81 -8.79 5.10
C ASP A 187 25.18 -8.91 4.41
N LYS A 188 25.56 -10.13 4.01
CA LYS A 188 26.82 -10.47 3.35
C LYS A 188 26.55 -11.36 2.15
N THR A 189 27.35 -11.17 1.10
CA THR A 189 27.36 -12.07 -0.07
C THR A 189 28.11 -13.37 0.19
N GLN A 190 28.92 -13.40 1.26
CA GLN A 190 29.69 -14.56 1.68
C GLN A 190 29.85 -14.62 3.20
N PHE A 191 29.73 -15.82 3.76
CA PHE A 191 29.97 -16.15 5.15
C PHE A 191 31.15 -17.13 5.27
N PHE A 192 32.02 -16.86 6.23
CA PHE A 192 33.12 -17.70 6.70
C PHE A 192 32.78 -18.28 8.06
N GLY A 193 32.68 -19.60 8.11
CA GLY A 193 32.43 -20.38 9.31
C GLY A 193 33.67 -21.18 9.72
N THR A 194 33.85 -21.38 11.01
CA THR A 194 34.86 -22.27 11.56
C THR A 194 34.21 -23.37 12.39
N VAL A 195 34.71 -24.60 12.29
CA VAL A 195 34.23 -25.72 13.10
C VAL A 195 35.40 -26.53 13.63
N VAL A 196 35.23 -27.13 14.81
CA VAL A 196 36.24 -28.00 15.41
C VAL A 196 36.12 -29.38 14.78
N GLU A 197 37.25 -29.97 14.41
CA GLU A 197 37.30 -31.34 13.91
C GLU A 197 36.85 -32.39 14.94
N ASN A 198 36.61 -33.61 14.46
CA ASN A 198 36.33 -34.82 15.24
C ASN A 198 35.06 -34.73 16.11
N GLU A 199 34.10 -33.89 15.72
CA GLU A 199 32.83 -33.69 16.42
C GLU A 199 31.65 -33.59 15.44
N ALA A 200 30.68 -34.52 15.58
CA ALA A 200 29.42 -34.45 14.87
C ALA A 200 28.42 -33.55 15.61
N ASN A 201 27.49 -32.91 14.89
CA ASN A 201 26.58 -31.89 15.43
C ASN A 201 27.29 -30.67 16.05
N ALA A 202 28.56 -30.46 15.69
CA ALA A 202 29.32 -29.28 16.10
C ALA A 202 28.72 -28.03 15.44
N ILE A 203 28.51 -26.97 16.22
CA ILE A 203 28.02 -25.68 15.72
C ILE A 203 29.13 -24.99 14.94
N VAL A 204 28.79 -24.49 13.76
CA VAL A 204 29.68 -23.65 12.95
C VAL A 204 29.69 -22.24 13.53
N ASP A 205 30.89 -21.73 13.85
CA ASP A 205 31.09 -20.38 14.39
C ASP A 205 31.43 -19.40 13.25
N PHE A 206 30.55 -18.43 13.04
CA PHE A 206 30.69 -17.37 12.03
C PHE A 206 31.32 -16.09 12.57
N ARG A 207 32.04 -16.14 13.70
CA ARG A 207 32.77 -14.97 14.25
C ARG A 207 33.55 -14.22 13.19
N ASP A 208 34.26 -14.93 12.31
CA ASP A 208 35.07 -14.31 11.26
C ASP A 208 34.24 -13.57 10.20
N SER A 209 32.96 -13.91 10.04
CA SER A 209 32.01 -13.21 9.16
C SER A 209 31.48 -11.91 9.75
N PHE A 210 31.37 -11.85 11.08
CA PHE A 210 30.70 -10.76 11.79
C PHE A 210 31.66 -9.83 12.55
N MET A 211 32.89 -10.25 12.80
CA MET A 211 33.94 -9.43 13.42
C MET A 211 34.62 -8.55 12.35
N HIS A 212 34.28 -7.27 12.30
CA HIS A 212 35.15 -6.29 11.66
C HIS A 212 36.32 -5.97 12.61
N TYR A 213 37.56 -6.18 12.17
CA TYR A 213 38.74 -5.67 12.87
C TYR A 213 38.60 -4.13 13.00
N GLY A 214 38.36 -3.66 14.22
CA GLY A 214 38.36 -2.22 14.55
C GLY A 214 37.04 -1.60 15.03
N HIS A 215 35.91 -2.31 15.08
CA HIS A 215 34.66 -1.77 15.63
C HIS A 215 34.11 -2.63 16.79
N THR A 216 34.29 -2.15 18.02
CA THR A 216 33.69 -2.73 19.23
C THR A 216 32.21 -2.32 19.33
N SER A 217 31.33 -2.90 18.51
CA SER A 217 29.90 -2.78 18.78
C SER A 217 29.50 -3.86 19.78
N ARG A 218 29.16 -3.45 21.01
CA ARG A 218 28.68 -4.31 22.11
C ARG A 218 27.24 -4.81 21.89
N GLN A 219 26.84 -5.08 20.64
CA GLN A 219 25.64 -5.87 20.41
C GLN A 219 26.07 -7.33 20.40
N PHE A 220 25.44 -8.13 21.26
CA PHE A 220 25.54 -9.58 21.23
C PHE A 220 24.93 -10.08 19.91
N MET A 221 25.66 -9.92 18.79
CA MET A 221 25.32 -10.60 17.55
C MET A 221 25.60 -12.08 17.80
N SER A 222 24.57 -12.90 17.63
CA SER A 222 24.71 -14.34 17.70
C SER A 222 25.61 -14.76 16.55
N THR A 223 26.90 -15.01 16.81
CA THR A 223 27.88 -15.37 15.77
C THR A 223 27.68 -16.80 15.26
N SER A 224 26.68 -17.52 15.73
CA SER A 224 26.40 -18.92 15.37
C SER A 224 25.25 -19.10 14.38
N HIS A 225 24.62 -18.01 13.93
CA HIS A 225 23.47 -18.05 13.04
C HIS A 225 23.69 -17.14 11.84
N ILE A 226 23.30 -17.64 10.67
CA ILE A 226 23.17 -16.82 9.46
C ILE A 226 21.78 -16.19 9.47
N HIS A 227 21.69 -14.91 9.11
CA HIS A 227 20.43 -14.19 9.06
C HIS A 227 20.26 -13.45 7.72
N ALA A 228 19.04 -13.45 7.19
CA ALA A 228 18.58 -12.61 6.10
C ALA A 228 17.42 -11.74 6.59
N ASN A 229 17.24 -10.56 5.99
CA ASN A 229 16.13 -9.66 6.27
C ASN A 229 15.23 -9.60 5.04
N ASP A 230 13.92 -9.57 5.26
CA ASP A 230 12.93 -9.40 4.21
C ASP A 230 12.13 -8.13 4.49
N ALA A 231 11.85 -7.34 3.45
CA ALA A 231 11.17 -6.05 3.58
C ALA A 231 9.65 -6.19 3.63
N ASP A 232 9.10 -7.31 3.14
CA ASP A 232 7.68 -7.59 3.10
C ASP A 232 7.10 -7.78 4.52
N ALA A 233 5.85 -8.20 4.65
CA ALA A 233 5.23 -8.41 5.96
C ALA A 233 4.53 -9.76 6.11
N GLY A 234 4.46 -10.22 7.36
CA GLY A 234 3.77 -11.46 7.69
C GLY A 234 4.43 -12.66 7.00
N PRO A 235 3.67 -13.57 6.36
CA PRO A 235 4.23 -14.74 5.68
C PRO A 235 5.21 -14.42 4.56
N ASN A 236 5.00 -13.31 3.85
CA ASN A 236 5.87 -12.87 2.76
C ASN A 236 7.27 -12.46 3.26
N ALA A 237 7.41 -12.06 4.54
CA ALA A 237 8.71 -11.83 5.17
C ALA A 237 9.20 -12.97 6.08
N ALA A 238 8.47 -14.08 6.16
CA ALA A 238 8.86 -15.21 7.00
C ALA A 238 9.90 -16.07 6.27
N ILE A 239 11.14 -16.08 6.79
CA ILE A 239 12.28 -16.69 6.10
C ILE A 239 12.51 -18.12 6.57
N ASN A 240 12.83 -18.99 5.61
CA ASN A 240 13.43 -20.29 5.84
C ASN A 240 14.79 -20.44 5.18
N TYR A 241 15.69 -21.09 5.91
CA TYR A 241 17.04 -21.36 5.44
C TYR A 241 17.18 -22.80 4.93
N SER A 242 17.93 -22.96 3.84
CA SER A 242 18.36 -24.27 3.32
C SER A 242 19.80 -24.20 2.81
N LEU A 243 20.42 -25.37 2.62
CA LEU A 243 21.77 -25.49 2.05
C LEU A 243 21.67 -26.11 0.66
N ALA A 244 22.54 -25.68 -0.25
CA ALA A 244 22.61 -26.15 -1.62
C ALA A 244 24.07 -26.36 -2.07
N PRO A 245 24.29 -27.21 -3.09
CA PRO A 245 25.62 -27.43 -3.66
C PRO A 245 26.22 -26.13 -4.21
N TRP A 246 27.54 -25.95 -4.05
CA TRP A 246 28.26 -24.87 -4.72
C TRP A 246 28.72 -25.37 -6.10
N ARG A 247 28.07 -24.88 -7.17
CA ARG A 247 28.58 -25.05 -8.54
C ARG A 247 29.39 -23.83 -8.94
N ARG A 248 30.64 -24.02 -9.36
CA ARG A 248 31.36 -22.96 -10.08
C ARG A 248 30.83 -22.95 -11.50
N GLU A 249 30.12 -21.90 -11.88
CA GLU A 249 29.86 -21.66 -13.30
C GLU A 249 31.21 -21.39 -13.97
N GLU A 250 31.51 -22.13 -15.05
CA GLU A 250 32.68 -21.88 -15.89
C GLU A 250 32.53 -20.49 -16.52
N GLU A 251 33.23 -19.49 -15.95
CA GLU A 251 33.43 -18.21 -16.64
C GLU A 251 34.31 -18.47 -17.88
N ASP A 252 33.67 -18.47 -19.05
CA ASP A 252 34.21 -18.30 -20.40
C ASP A 252 35.72 -18.56 -20.62
N GLY A 253 36.04 -19.67 -21.29
CA GLY A 253 37.21 -19.78 -22.15
C GLY A 253 38.04 -21.06 -22.00
N GLU A 254 37.90 -21.95 -22.99
CA GLU A 254 38.84 -22.99 -23.43
C GLU A 254 39.99 -23.37 -22.47
N THR A 255 40.00 -24.60 -21.96
CA THR A 255 41.02 -25.60 -22.32
C THR A 255 40.72 -26.96 -21.68
N ASN A 256 40.84 -28.02 -22.49
CA ASN A 256 40.81 -29.41 -22.06
C ASN A 256 41.71 -29.64 -20.83
N SER A 257 41.13 -30.09 -19.72
CA SER A 257 41.86 -30.71 -18.61
C SER A 257 40.95 -31.70 -17.87
N THR A 258 41.07 -32.98 -18.21
CA THR A 258 40.42 -34.15 -17.60
C THR A 258 40.91 -34.45 -16.16
N VAL A 259 41.20 -33.40 -15.39
CA VAL A 259 41.66 -33.46 -13.98
C VAL A 259 40.72 -32.67 -13.05
N GLY A 260 39.75 -31.92 -13.59
CA GLY A 260 38.74 -31.14 -12.84
C GLY A 260 37.56 -31.96 -12.30
N GLU A 261 37.07 -32.92 -13.08
CA GLU A 261 35.78 -33.60 -12.80
C GLU A 261 35.71 -34.24 -11.40
N LYS A 262 36.76 -34.92 -10.94
CA LYS A 262 36.75 -35.57 -9.60
C LYS A 262 36.73 -34.60 -8.43
N LYS A 263 37.41 -33.44 -8.56
CA LYS A 263 37.39 -32.41 -7.50
C LYS A 263 36.08 -31.65 -7.50
N GLU A 264 35.48 -31.47 -8.67
CA GLU A 264 34.18 -30.83 -8.83
C GLU A 264 33.06 -31.70 -8.25
N GLU A 265 33.05 -33.01 -8.49
CA GLU A 265 32.11 -33.95 -7.85
C GLU A 265 32.22 -33.93 -6.31
N GLU A 266 33.43 -33.89 -5.75
CA GLU A 266 33.65 -33.82 -4.29
C GLU A 266 33.28 -32.45 -3.67
N GLU A 267 33.28 -31.36 -4.44
CA GLU A 267 32.82 -30.03 -3.99
C GLU A 267 31.29 -29.89 -4.09
N GLU A 268 30.63 -30.57 -5.04
CA GLU A 268 29.17 -30.56 -5.17
C GLU A 268 28.46 -31.22 -3.97
N GLU A 269 29.09 -32.19 -3.30
CA GLU A 269 28.50 -32.92 -2.16
C GLU A 269 28.83 -32.30 -0.79
N ASP A 270 29.56 -31.19 -0.73
CA ASP A 270 30.00 -30.58 0.54
C ASP A 270 28.85 -30.20 1.47
N TYR A 271 27.71 -29.79 0.90
CA TYR A 271 26.52 -29.43 1.67
C TYR A 271 25.92 -30.63 2.43
N GLU A 272 26.19 -31.87 2.01
CA GLU A 272 25.70 -33.10 2.67
C GLU A 272 26.37 -33.36 4.03
N TYR A 273 27.51 -32.72 4.30
CA TYR A 273 28.20 -32.80 5.59
C TYR A 273 27.58 -31.89 6.65
N PHE A 274 26.63 -31.03 6.28
CA PHE A 274 26.06 -30.00 7.14
C PHE A 274 24.53 -30.01 7.13
N HIS A 275 23.94 -29.51 8.21
CA HIS A 275 22.54 -29.16 8.25
C HIS A 275 22.37 -27.75 8.81
N ILE A 276 21.34 -27.06 8.33
CA ILE A 276 20.93 -25.75 8.81
C ILE A 276 19.57 -25.88 9.49
N ASP A 277 19.43 -25.25 10.65
CA ASP A 277 18.12 -25.07 11.27
C ASP A 277 17.31 -24.08 10.42
N ARG A 278 16.19 -24.58 9.88
CA ARG A 278 15.36 -23.88 8.89
C ARG A 278 14.88 -22.51 9.38
N ILE A 279 14.66 -22.32 10.69
CA ILE A 279 14.06 -21.10 11.24
C ILE A 279 15.14 -20.16 11.78
N THR A 280 16.14 -20.71 12.48
CA THR A 280 17.14 -19.90 13.19
C THR A 280 18.36 -19.59 12.33
N GLY A 281 18.64 -20.37 11.28
CA GLY A 281 19.84 -20.23 10.46
C GLY A 281 21.12 -20.76 11.12
N GLN A 282 20.99 -21.57 12.19
CA GLN A 282 22.13 -22.23 12.84
C GLN A 282 22.66 -23.37 11.97
N VAL A 283 23.96 -23.36 11.64
CA VAL A 283 24.59 -24.44 10.87
C VAL A 283 25.35 -25.38 11.80
N LYS A 284 25.19 -26.69 11.59
CA LYS A 284 25.88 -27.75 12.33
C LYS A 284 26.42 -28.83 11.39
N THR A 285 27.49 -29.49 11.81
CA THR A 285 27.97 -30.69 11.12
C THR A 285 26.99 -31.85 11.28
N ARG A 286 26.81 -32.67 10.25
CA ARG A 286 26.05 -33.94 10.33
C ARG A 286 26.94 -35.09 10.78
N VAL A 287 28.22 -35.03 10.43
CA VAL A 287 29.24 -36.05 10.73
C VAL A 287 30.46 -35.40 11.36
N ALA A 288 31.33 -36.21 11.97
CA ALA A 288 32.61 -35.73 12.44
C ALA A 288 33.52 -35.45 11.22
N LEU A 289 34.02 -34.21 11.12
CA LEU A 289 34.93 -33.79 10.05
C LEU A 289 36.38 -33.93 10.53
N ASP A 290 37.28 -34.29 9.63
CA ASP A 290 38.69 -34.51 9.91
C ASP A 290 39.53 -33.55 9.08
N TYR A 291 40.35 -32.72 9.76
CA TYR A 291 41.09 -31.64 9.10
C TYR A 291 42.09 -32.18 8.06
N GLU A 292 42.77 -33.28 8.39
CA GLU A 292 43.75 -33.93 7.53
C GLU A 292 43.12 -34.50 6.26
N THR A 293 41.84 -34.87 6.31
CA THR A 293 41.08 -35.36 5.16
C THR A 293 40.60 -34.21 4.26
N LYS A 294 39.89 -33.23 4.83
CA LYS A 294 39.40 -32.04 4.10
C LYS A 294 39.27 -30.85 5.05
N SER A 295 40.00 -29.79 4.77
CA SER A 295 40.09 -28.61 5.66
C SER A 295 39.12 -27.48 5.32
N SER A 296 38.44 -27.55 4.17
CA SER A 296 37.52 -26.50 3.71
C SER A 296 36.37 -27.09 2.90
N TYR A 297 35.17 -26.57 3.16
CA TYR A 297 33.92 -26.98 2.52
C TYR A 297 33.24 -25.76 1.91
N TYR A 298 32.71 -25.92 0.70
CA TYR A 298 32.10 -24.84 -0.09
C TYR A 298 30.66 -25.20 -0.39
N LEU A 299 29.73 -24.38 0.10
CA LEU A 299 28.31 -24.59 -0.13
C LEU A 299 27.57 -23.25 -0.26
N LEU A 300 26.32 -23.32 -0.68
CA LEU A 300 25.43 -22.17 -0.76
C LEU A 300 24.43 -22.22 0.40
N VAL A 301 24.17 -21.08 1.01
CA VAL A 301 23.04 -20.90 1.92
C VAL A 301 21.96 -20.12 1.18
N ILE A 302 20.74 -20.65 1.21
CA ILE A 302 19.58 -20.06 0.55
C ILE A 302 18.59 -19.61 1.63
N ALA A 303 18.19 -18.35 1.58
CA ALA A 303 17.05 -17.82 2.33
C ALA A 303 15.85 -17.73 1.39
N THR A 304 14.71 -18.30 1.79
CA THR A 304 13.47 -18.28 1.01
C THR A 304 12.33 -17.79 1.89
N ASP A 305 11.60 -16.80 1.41
CA ASP A 305 10.37 -16.34 2.05
C ASP A 305 9.29 -17.43 2.07
N GLN A 306 8.16 -17.18 2.74
CA GLN A 306 7.07 -18.16 2.87
C GLN A 306 5.70 -17.56 2.55
N PRO A 307 5.50 -17.04 1.31
CA PRO A 307 4.20 -16.57 0.89
C PRO A 307 3.18 -17.70 0.94
N LEU A 308 1.90 -17.33 1.07
CA LEU A 308 0.80 -18.29 1.12
C LEU A 308 0.76 -19.21 -0.11
N ASN A 309 1.16 -18.69 -1.28
CA ASN A 309 1.32 -19.45 -2.51
C ASN A 309 2.82 -19.69 -2.79
N ALA A 310 3.28 -20.93 -2.62
CA ALA A 310 4.68 -21.30 -2.78
C ALA A 310 5.28 -21.00 -4.17
N SER A 311 4.45 -20.84 -5.22
CA SER A 311 4.97 -20.46 -6.55
C SER A 311 5.43 -19.00 -6.63
N GLN A 312 5.08 -18.17 -5.65
CA GLN A 312 5.49 -16.77 -5.56
C GLN A 312 6.74 -16.59 -4.69
N ALA A 313 7.25 -17.67 -4.10
CA ALA A 313 8.37 -17.59 -3.18
C ALA A 313 9.61 -17.03 -3.84
N LEU A 314 10.20 -16.02 -3.20
CA LEU A 314 11.45 -15.40 -3.59
C LEU A 314 12.57 -15.90 -2.68
N SER A 315 13.77 -15.91 -3.23
CA SER A 315 14.94 -16.38 -2.50
C SER A 315 16.17 -15.58 -2.84
N SER A 316 17.09 -15.54 -1.88
CA SER A 316 18.46 -15.13 -2.11
C SER A 316 19.42 -16.23 -1.70
N THR A 317 20.62 -16.11 -2.25
CA THR A 317 21.69 -17.09 -2.06
C THR A 317 22.96 -16.36 -1.66
N ALA A 318 23.65 -16.86 -0.64
CA ALA A 318 24.97 -16.41 -0.24
C ALA A 318 25.97 -17.57 -0.24
N LYS A 319 27.24 -17.24 -0.47
CA LYS A 319 28.34 -18.20 -0.42
C LYS A 319 28.68 -18.55 1.02
N LEU A 320 28.90 -19.82 1.31
CA LEU A 320 29.26 -20.30 2.64
C LEU A 320 30.54 -21.14 2.54
N ILE A 321 31.61 -20.63 3.17
CA ILE A 321 32.89 -21.32 3.29
C ILE A 321 33.07 -21.74 4.73
N ILE A 322 33.25 -23.05 4.97
CA ILE A 322 33.48 -23.59 6.31
C ILE A 322 34.88 -24.18 6.38
N THR A 323 35.71 -23.67 7.27
CA THR A 323 37.04 -24.23 7.54
C THR A 323 37.03 -25.10 8.78
N VAL A 324 37.62 -26.28 8.68
CA VAL A 324 37.84 -27.16 9.83
C VAL A 324 39.08 -26.66 10.57
N SER A 325 39.00 -26.59 11.90
CA SER A 325 40.11 -26.19 12.75
C SER A 325 40.73 -27.41 13.42
N CYS A 326 42.03 -27.61 13.17
CA CYS A 326 42.82 -28.66 13.81
C CYS A 326 43.04 -28.34 15.30
N ARG A 327 42.69 -29.28 16.20
CA ARG A 327 42.84 -29.13 17.65
C ARG A 327 44.31 -28.97 18.09
N PHE A 328 45.28 -29.45 17.30
CA PHE A 328 46.69 -29.49 17.69
C PHE A 328 47.49 -28.21 17.43
N LEU A 329 47.00 -27.29 16.57
CA LEU A 329 47.72 -26.03 16.29
C LEU A 329 47.50 -24.92 17.33
N ARG A 330 46.42 -24.98 18.13
CA ARG A 330 46.21 -23.99 19.21
C ARG A 330 47.12 -24.19 20.43
N GLN A 331 47.74 -25.37 20.58
CA GLN A 331 48.62 -25.66 21.72
C GLN A 331 50.06 -25.16 21.54
N PHE A 332 50.49 -24.84 20.32
CA PHE A 332 51.84 -24.34 20.05
C PHE A 332 51.95 -22.82 19.97
N ALA A 333 50.84 -22.08 19.83
CA ALA A 333 50.85 -20.62 19.77
C ALA A 333 50.89 -19.92 21.15
N SER A 334 50.98 -20.67 22.26
CA SER A 334 51.09 -20.13 23.62
C SER A 334 52.44 -20.45 24.31
N ILE A 335 53.46 -20.88 23.55
CA ILE A 335 54.80 -21.21 24.10
C ILE A 335 55.94 -20.52 23.32
N LEU A 336 55.72 -19.32 22.79
CA LEU A 336 56.83 -18.45 22.35
C LEU A 336 56.69 -17.04 22.90
#